data_AF-A0A4X1U0L3-F1
#
_entry.id   AF-A0A4X1U0L3-F1
#
_cell.length_a   1.000
_cell.length_b   1.000
_cell.length_c   1.000
_cell.angle_alpha   90.00
_cell.angle_beta   90.00
_cell.angle_gamma   90.00
#
_symmetry.space_group_name_H-M   'P 1'
#
loop_
_entity.id
_entity.type
_entity.pdbx_description
1 polymer ?
#
loop_
_entity_poly.entity_id
_entity_poly.type
_entity_poly.pdbx_seq_one_letter_code
_entity_poly.pdbx_strand_id
1 'polypeptide(L)'
;MAKTFSFILLTTALVMVRESWALEEDCLREQARLRAQVHLLETRVKQQKVKILQLLQEKEIQFLDKGEENSVIDLGGKRQYADCSEIFNDGFKQSGFYKIKPLQSPAEFSVYCDMSDGGGWTVIQRRSDGSENFNRNWNDYENGFGNFVQKNGEYWLGNRNLHVLTTQGDYTLKIDLADFEKNNRYAQYKNFKVGDEKNSYDLHIGEYSGTAGDSLAGNFHPEVQWWGSHQRMKFSTWDRDNDNYEGNCAKEDLSGWWFNRCHSANLNGLYHSGPYTAKTDNGIVWHTWHGWWYSLKSVVMKIRPNDFIPNIV
;
A
#
# COMPACT_ATOMS: atom_id res chain seq x y z
N MET A 1 -41.14 20.94 -83.31
CA MET A 1 -41.76 20.56 -82.02
C MET A 1 -41.31 19.21 -81.45
N ALA A 2 -41.04 18.17 -82.26
CA ALA A 2 -40.63 16.86 -81.72
C ALA A 2 -39.22 16.81 -81.07
N LYS A 3 -38.24 17.58 -81.59
CA LYS A 3 -36.84 17.56 -81.09
C LYS A 3 -36.67 18.23 -79.72
N THR A 4 -37.47 19.24 -79.39
CA THR A 4 -37.40 19.97 -78.13
C THR A 4 -38.05 19.20 -76.97
N PHE A 5 -39.15 18.49 -77.21
CA PHE A 5 -39.79 17.63 -76.21
C PHE A 5 -38.91 16.44 -75.82
N SER A 6 -38.20 15.83 -76.79
CA SER A 6 -37.27 14.72 -76.51
C SER A 6 -36.08 15.17 -75.64
N PHE A 7 -35.58 16.40 -75.82
CA PHE A 7 -34.50 16.95 -75.02
C PHE A 7 -34.92 17.26 -73.57
N ILE A 8 -36.15 17.74 -73.39
CA ILE A 8 -36.73 18.00 -72.05
C ILE A 8 -36.96 16.68 -71.31
N LEU A 9 -37.46 15.64 -71.98
CA LEU A 9 -37.64 14.31 -71.38
C LEU A 9 -36.31 13.62 -71.02
N LEU A 10 -35.26 13.77 -71.82
CA LEU A 10 -33.93 13.24 -71.48
C LEU A 10 -33.32 13.96 -70.28
N THR A 11 -33.47 15.28 -70.21
CA THR A 11 -32.89 16.09 -69.13
C THR A 11 -33.59 15.85 -67.80
N THR A 12 -34.93 15.71 -67.77
CA THR A 12 -35.66 15.35 -66.55
C THR A 12 -35.34 13.92 -66.08
N ALA A 13 -35.21 12.97 -67.02
CA ALA A 13 -34.79 11.60 -66.69
C ALA A 13 -33.35 11.57 -66.11
N LEU A 14 -32.41 12.34 -66.68
CA LEU A 14 -31.04 12.45 -66.18
C LEU A 14 -30.95 13.07 -64.77
N VAL A 15 -31.79 14.07 -64.46
CA VAL A 15 -31.85 14.69 -63.13
C VAL A 15 -32.42 13.71 -62.10
N MET A 16 -33.53 13.02 -62.40
CA MET A 16 -34.10 12.03 -61.49
C MET A 16 -33.15 10.84 -61.25
N VAL A 17 -32.43 10.40 -62.28
CA VAL A 17 -31.40 9.37 -62.13
C VAL A 17 -30.30 9.87 -61.18
N ARG A 18 -29.77 11.09 -61.39
CA ARG A 18 -28.71 11.69 -60.55
C ARG A 18 -29.12 11.87 -59.08
N GLU A 19 -30.36 12.30 -58.82
CA GLU A 19 -30.91 12.39 -57.46
C GLU A 19 -31.06 11.01 -56.80
N SER A 20 -31.47 9.99 -57.56
CA SER A 20 -31.53 8.60 -57.07
C SER A 20 -30.14 8.05 -56.70
N TRP A 21 -29.11 8.30 -57.51
CA TRP A 21 -27.73 7.89 -57.20
C TRP A 21 -27.18 8.61 -55.95
N ALA A 22 -27.50 9.89 -55.76
CA ALA A 22 -27.07 10.66 -54.59
C ALA A 22 -27.71 10.14 -53.28
N LEU A 23 -29.00 9.77 -53.32
CA LEU A 23 -29.71 9.14 -52.19
C LEU A 23 -29.15 7.76 -51.84
N GLU A 24 -28.76 6.98 -52.85
CA GLU A 24 -28.14 5.66 -52.65
C GLU A 24 -26.74 5.78 -52.03
N GLU A 25 -25.96 6.78 -52.44
CA GLU A 25 -24.62 7.07 -51.89
C GLU A 25 -24.68 7.54 -50.42
N ASP A 26 -25.64 8.41 -50.07
CA ASP A 26 -25.88 8.84 -48.68
C ASP A 26 -26.34 7.67 -47.78
N CYS A 27 -27.21 6.79 -48.29
CA CYS A 27 -27.65 5.60 -47.57
C CYS A 27 -26.48 4.63 -47.30
N LEU A 28 -25.63 4.38 -48.29
CA LEU A 28 -24.44 3.55 -48.15
C LEU A 28 -23.44 4.13 -47.15
N ARG A 29 -23.29 5.45 -47.13
CA ARG A 29 -22.42 6.15 -46.19
C ARG A 29 -22.92 6.04 -44.75
N GLU A 30 -24.22 6.21 -44.54
CA GLU A 30 -24.81 6.05 -43.20
C GLU A 30 -24.81 4.59 -42.74
N GLN A 31 -25.00 3.63 -43.66
CA GLN A 31 -24.83 2.20 -43.36
C GLN A 31 -23.40 1.86 -42.95
N ALA A 32 -22.38 2.41 -43.63
CA ALA A 32 -20.98 2.24 -43.24
C ALA A 32 -20.68 2.85 -41.88
N ARG A 33 -21.23 4.04 -41.59
CA ARG A 33 -21.11 4.71 -40.28
C ARG A 33 -21.74 3.89 -39.16
N LEU A 34 -22.96 3.40 -39.35
CA LEU A 34 -23.68 2.58 -38.37
C LEU A 34 -22.93 1.26 -38.12
N ARG A 35 -22.41 0.60 -39.17
CA ARG A 35 -21.57 -0.60 -39.03
C ARG A 35 -20.31 -0.33 -38.21
N ALA A 36 -19.64 0.80 -38.44
CA ALA A 36 -18.48 1.20 -37.65
C ALA A 36 -18.83 1.46 -36.17
N GLN A 37 -19.98 2.09 -35.90
CA GLN A 37 -20.46 2.30 -34.53
C GLN A 37 -20.80 0.98 -33.82
N VAL A 38 -21.48 0.05 -34.51
CA VAL A 38 -21.76 -1.29 -33.97
C VAL A 38 -20.46 -2.02 -33.65
N HIS A 39 -19.49 -2.01 -34.56
CA HIS A 39 -18.19 -2.65 -34.33
C HIS A 39 -17.43 -2.03 -33.14
N LEU A 40 -17.51 -0.70 -32.96
CA LEU A 40 -16.92 -0.02 -31.81
C LEU A 40 -17.59 -0.46 -30.50
N LEU A 41 -18.93 -0.53 -30.47
CA LEU A 41 -19.69 -0.98 -29.31
C LEU A 41 -19.39 -2.45 -28.98
N GLU A 42 -19.34 -3.33 -29.98
CA GLU A 42 -18.97 -4.74 -29.80
C GLU A 42 -17.57 -4.87 -29.19
N THR A 43 -16.62 -4.03 -29.63
CA THR A 43 -15.26 -4.01 -29.08
C THR A 43 -15.25 -3.57 -27.62
N ARG A 44 -16.01 -2.52 -27.26
CA ARG A 44 -16.17 -2.08 -25.86
C ARG A 44 -16.81 -3.16 -25.00
N VAL A 45 -17.85 -3.83 -25.49
CA VAL A 45 -18.52 -4.92 -24.76
C VAL A 45 -17.55 -6.09 -24.54
N LYS A 46 -16.75 -6.45 -25.55
CA LYS A 46 -15.70 -7.47 -25.40
C LYS A 46 -14.66 -7.05 -24.34
N GLN A 47 -14.19 -5.81 -24.36
CA GLN A 47 -13.27 -5.29 -23.34
C GLN A 47 -13.88 -5.31 -21.93
N GLN A 48 -15.14 -4.90 -21.79
CA GLN A 48 -15.85 -4.96 -20.51
C GLN A 48 -16.00 -6.40 -20.02
N LYS A 49 -16.33 -7.35 -20.90
CA LYS A 49 -16.41 -8.78 -20.55
C LYS A 49 -15.08 -9.31 -20.03
N VAL A 50 -13.97 -8.99 -20.69
CA VAL A 50 -12.62 -9.38 -20.22
C VAL A 50 -12.33 -8.78 -18.85
N LYS A 51 -12.66 -7.51 -18.64
CA LYS A 51 -12.45 -6.84 -17.34
C LYS A 51 -13.30 -7.44 -16.23
N ILE A 52 -14.55 -7.81 -16.52
CA ILE A 52 -15.42 -8.52 -15.56
C ILE A 52 -14.84 -9.90 -15.23
N LEU A 53 -14.37 -10.65 -16.24
CA LEU A 53 -13.72 -11.94 -16.01
C LEU A 53 -12.47 -11.82 -15.15
N GLN A 54 -11.64 -10.81 -15.39
CA GLN A 54 -10.48 -10.52 -14.54
C GLN A 54 -10.89 -10.21 -13.10
N LEU A 55 -11.88 -9.33 -12.89
CA LEU A 55 -12.37 -9.00 -11.55
C LEU A 55 -12.98 -10.21 -10.84
N LEU A 56 -13.69 -11.08 -11.57
CA LEU A 56 -14.25 -12.31 -11.01
C LEU A 56 -13.15 -13.28 -10.60
N GLN A 57 -12.09 -13.42 -11.42
CA GLN A 57 -10.94 -14.25 -11.11
C GLN A 57 -10.15 -13.71 -9.92
N GLU A 58 -9.94 -12.39 -9.84
CA GLU A 58 -9.34 -11.72 -8.68
C GLU A 58 -10.16 -11.96 -7.41
N LYS A 59 -11.49 -11.85 -7.50
CA LYS A 59 -12.39 -12.11 -6.38
C LYS A 59 -12.40 -13.58 -5.95
N GLU A 60 -12.29 -14.52 -6.89
CA GLU A 60 -12.21 -15.96 -6.60
C GLU A 60 -10.89 -16.31 -5.90
N ILE A 61 -9.76 -15.74 -6.36
CA ILE A 61 -8.46 -15.85 -5.66
C ILE A 61 -8.56 -15.29 -4.24
N GLN A 62 -9.21 -14.13 -4.07
CA GLN A 62 -9.44 -13.53 -2.76
C GLN A 62 -10.32 -14.43 -1.85
N PHE A 63 -11.28 -15.14 -2.41
CA PHE A 63 -12.15 -16.05 -1.67
C PHE A 63 -11.46 -17.36 -1.27
N LEU A 64 -10.53 -17.85 -2.11
CA LEU A 64 -9.68 -19.00 -1.79
C LEU A 64 -8.68 -18.67 -0.68
N ASP A 65 -8.09 -17.47 -0.67
CA ASP A 65 -7.18 -17.02 0.40
C ASP A 65 -7.93 -16.96 1.76
N LYS A 66 -9.22 -16.57 1.78
CA LYS A 66 -10.11 -16.59 2.96
C LYS A 66 -10.31 -17.98 3.58
N GLY A 67 -10.10 -19.07 2.83
CA GLY A 67 -10.25 -20.44 3.33
C GLY A 67 -9.16 -20.86 4.32
N GLU A 68 -8.00 -20.22 4.28
CA GLU A 68 -6.86 -20.46 5.20
C GLU A 68 -6.81 -19.47 6.38
N GLU A 69 -7.72 -18.48 6.44
CA GLU A 69 -7.59 -17.27 7.27
C GLU A 69 -7.93 -17.39 8.77
N ASN A 70 -7.94 -18.57 9.39
CA ASN A 70 -8.52 -18.71 10.75
C ASN A 70 -7.68 -19.40 11.83
N SER A 71 -6.39 -19.61 11.63
CA SER A 71 -5.58 -20.22 12.70
C SER A 71 -4.25 -19.53 12.88
N VAL A 72 -4.09 -18.88 14.04
CA VAL A 72 -2.76 -18.72 14.64
C VAL A 72 -2.13 -20.11 14.71
N ILE A 73 -0.93 -20.25 14.15
CA ILE A 73 -0.22 -21.53 14.10
C ILE A 73 0.24 -21.86 15.52
N ASP A 74 -0.35 -22.93 16.09
CA ASP A 74 0.02 -23.43 17.41
C ASP A 74 1.26 -24.31 17.33
N LEU A 75 2.33 -23.87 18.01
CA LEU A 75 3.61 -24.56 18.07
C LEU A 75 3.67 -25.62 19.20
N GLY A 76 2.55 -25.88 19.89
CA GLY A 76 2.40 -27.00 20.81
C GLY A 76 3.02 -26.80 22.20
N GLY A 77 3.11 -25.56 22.68
CA GLY A 77 3.40 -25.22 24.08
C GLY A 77 4.77 -25.63 24.66
N LYS A 78 5.69 -26.16 23.86
CA LYS A 78 6.98 -26.69 24.34
C LYS A 78 8.07 -25.62 24.53
N ARG A 79 7.96 -24.49 23.84
CA ARG A 79 8.97 -23.42 23.80
C ARG A 79 8.31 -22.06 23.60
N GLN A 80 8.79 -21.06 24.32
CA GLN A 80 8.47 -19.65 24.07
C GLN A 80 9.49 -19.08 23.07
N TYR A 81 8.99 -18.42 22.03
CA TYR A 81 9.81 -17.79 21.01
C TYR A 81 9.81 -16.28 21.21
N ALA A 82 11.00 -15.67 21.23
CA ALA A 82 11.14 -14.24 21.44
C ALA A 82 10.61 -13.42 20.23
N ASP A 83 10.75 -13.96 19.02
CA ASP A 83 10.30 -13.38 17.77
C ASP A 83 10.19 -14.43 16.64
N CYS A 84 9.85 -13.97 15.43
CA CYS A 84 9.68 -14.84 14.27
C CYS A 84 10.98 -15.49 13.78
N SER A 85 12.14 -14.92 14.10
CA SER A 85 13.43 -15.44 13.68
C SER A 85 13.78 -16.74 14.41
N GLU A 86 13.44 -16.83 15.70
CA GLU A 86 13.59 -18.06 16.47
C GLU A 86 12.62 -19.15 15.96
N ILE A 87 11.37 -18.78 15.67
CA ILE A 87 10.38 -19.68 15.06
C ILE A 87 10.91 -20.25 13.75
N PHE A 88 11.45 -19.38 12.88
CA PHE A 88 12.03 -19.81 11.62
C PHE A 88 13.22 -20.76 11.81
N ASN A 89 14.10 -20.47 12.77
CA ASN A 89 15.28 -21.28 13.06
C ASN A 89 14.98 -22.62 13.76
N ASP A 90 13.79 -22.78 14.35
CA ASP A 90 13.28 -24.05 14.89
C ASP A 90 12.60 -24.92 13.80
N GLY A 91 12.59 -24.45 12.54
CA GLY A 91 12.15 -25.22 11.38
C GLY A 91 10.75 -24.86 10.87
N PHE A 92 10.05 -23.92 11.50
CA PHE A 92 8.74 -23.46 11.03
C PHE A 92 8.91 -22.44 9.91
N LYS A 93 8.74 -22.88 8.65
CA LYS A 93 9.01 -22.08 7.44
C LYS A 93 7.76 -21.50 6.77
N GLN A 94 6.57 -21.74 7.31
CA GLN A 94 5.32 -21.23 6.74
C GLN A 94 5.08 -19.79 7.21
N SER A 95 4.73 -18.87 6.30
CA SER A 95 4.27 -17.53 6.72
C SER A 95 2.88 -17.61 7.33
N GLY A 96 2.64 -16.85 8.39
CA GLY A 96 1.35 -16.86 9.10
C GLY A 96 1.39 -16.14 10.43
N PHE A 97 0.26 -16.14 11.14
CA PHE A 97 0.22 -15.62 12.50
C PHE A 97 0.75 -16.65 13.49
N TYR A 98 1.68 -16.23 14.35
CA TYR A 98 2.26 -17.01 15.42
C TYR A 98 2.16 -16.26 16.74
N LYS A 99 2.17 -16.98 17.86
CA LYS A 99 2.37 -16.37 19.18
C LYS A 99 3.85 -16.27 19.48
N ILE A 100 4.27 -15.08 19.92
CA ILE A 100 5.62 -14.84 20.43
C ILE A 100 5.53 -14.24 21.84
N LYS A 101 6.64 -14.36 22.57
CA LYS A 101 6.84 -13.72 23.87
C LYS A 101 8.26 -13.16 23.95
N PRO A 102 8.45 -11.91 23.53
CA PRO A 102 9.69 -11.19 23.74
C PRO A 102 10.17 -11.25 25.20
N LEU A 103 11.49 -11.15 25.43
CA LEU A 103 12.13 -11.43 26.73
C LEU A 103 11.52 -10.65 27.90
N GLN A 104 11.21 -9.37 27.69
CA GLN A 104 10.64 -8.48 28.72
C GLN A 104 9.10 -8.36 28.61
N SER A 105 8.47 -9.13 27.72
CA SER A 105 7.01 -9.08 27.56
C SER A 105 6.32 -9.81 28.72
N PRO A 106 5.32 -9.18 29.37
CA PRO A 106 4.57 -9.82 30.44
C PRO A 106 3.68 -10.97 29.93
N ALA A 107 3.27 -10.92 28.66
CA ALA A 107 2.36 -11.89 28.05
C ALA A 107 2.77 -12.20 26.60
N GLU A 108 2.27 -13.34 26.11
CA GLU A 108 2.32 -13.67 24.69
C GLU A 108 1.39 -12.78 23.88
N PHE A 109 1.80 -12.46 22.65
CA PHE A 109 0.94 -11.79 21.68
C PHE A 109 1.16 -12.35 20.28
N SER A 110 0.15 -12.17 19.41
CA SER A 110 0.16 -12.67 18.04
C SER A 110 0.88 -11.70 17.11
N VAL A 111 1.73 -12.23 16.23
CA VAL A 111 2.42 -11.49 15.17
C VAL A 111 2.33 -12.25 13.85
N TYR A 112 2.33 -11.53 12.74
CA TYR A 112 2.52 -12.17 11.44
C TYR A 112 4.02 -12.39 11.21
N CYS A 113 4.42 -13.65 11.07
CA CYS A 113 5.76 -14.02 10.66
C CYS A 113 5.80 -14.17 9.14
N ASP A 114 6.58 -13.32 8.50
CA ASP A 114 6.92 -13.45 7.09
C ASP A 114 8.17 -14.32 6.96
N MET A 115 7.95 -15.56 6.52
CA MET A 115 8.99 -16.56 6.31
C MET A 115 9.56 -16.53 4.87
N SER A 116 9.12 -15.57 4.04
CA SER A 116 9.73 -15.28 2.75
C SER A 116 10.95 -14.37 2.90
N ASP A 117 11.68 -14.12 1.81
CA ASP A 117 12.81 -13.16 1.78
C ASP A 117 13.89 -13.46 2.86
N GLY A 118 14.34 -14.71 2.87
CA GLY A 118 15.28 -15.26 3.87
C GLY A 118 14.64 -15.62 5.21
N GLY A 119 13.37 -15.24 5.41
CA GLY A 119 12.52 -15.64 6.53
C GLY A 119 12.87 -15.02 7.87
N GLY A 120 12.05 -15.36 8.88
CA GLY A 120 12.24 -14.88 10.25
C GLY A 120 11.86 -13.42 10.47
N TRP A 121 11.07 -12.81 9.57
CA TRP A 121 10.63 -11.43 9.72
C TRP A 121 9.37 -11.33 10.58
N THR A 122 9.39 -10.47 11.59
CA THR A 122 8.21 -10.09 12.37
C THR A 122 7.59 -8.84 11.76
N VAL A 123 6.38 -8.94 11.20
CA VAL A 123 5.68 -7.80 10.58
C VAL A 123 5.04 -6.93 11.67
N ILE A 124 5.37 -5.64 11.66
CA ILE A 124 4.96 -4.67 12.68
C ILE A 124 3.90 -3.68 12.18
N GLN A 125 3.81 -3.48 10.87
CA GLN A 125 2.79 -2.66 10.23
C GLN A 125 2.51 -3.21 8.83
N ARG A 126 1.25 -3.14 8.41
CA ARG A 126 0.84 -3.44 7.04
C ARG A 126 -0.24 -2.48 6.54
N ARG A 127 -0.07 -1.99 5.31
CA ARG A 127 -1.07 -1.28 4.49
C ARG A 127 -1.14 -1.91 3.10
N SER A 128 -2.33 -2.07 2.55
CA SER A 128 -2.55 -2.73 1.25
C SER A 128 -3.83 -2.36 0.53
N ASP A 129 -4.87 -1.89 1.23
CA ASP A 129 -6.20 -1.68 0.64
C ASP A 129 -7.04 -0.56 1.27
N GLY A 130 -6.57 0.05 2.35
CA GLY A 130 -7.28 1.11 3.07
C GLY A 130 -8.49 0.61 3.86
N SER A 131 -8.57 -0.69 4.16
CA SER A 131 -9.67 -1.28 4.93
C SER A 131 -9.68 -0.89 6.41
N GLU A 132 -8.52 -0.48 6.96
CA GLU A 132 -8.37 -0.11 8.36
C GLU A 132 -8.17 1.40 8.54
N ASN A 133 -8.75 1.95 9.61
CA ASN A 133 -8.60 3.36 9.93
C ASN A 133 -7.35 3.57 10.81
N PHE A 134 -6.35 4.28 10.28
CA PHE A 134 -5.12 4.65 11.01
C PHE A 134 -5.21 5.99 11.74
N ASN A 135 -6.31 6.75 11.62
CA ASN A 135 -6.53 7.94 12.44
C ASN A 135 -7.00 7.54 13.85
N ARG A 136 -6.06 7.04 14.66
CA ARG A 136 -6.31 6.49 15.99
C ARG A 136 -5.65 7.31 17.10
N ASN A 137 -6.19 7.18 18.31
CA ASN A 137 -5.70 7.87 19.49
C ASN A 137 -4.41 7.23 20.03
N TRP A 138 -3.81 7.85 21.05
CA TRP A 138 -2.59 7.35 21.69
C TRP A 138 -2.72 5.91 22.19
N ASN A 139 -3.81 5.63 22.90
CA ASN A 139 -4.05 4.32 23.52
C ASN A 139 -4.17 3.20 22.47
N ASP A 140 -4.83 3.46 21.35
CA ASP A 140 -4.96 2.51 20.25
C ASP A 140 -3.58 2.25 19.62
N TYR A 141 -2.80 3.30 19.35
CA TYR A 141 -1.43 3.14 18.82
C TYR A 141 -0.48 2.45 19.78
N GLU A 142 -0.68 2.62 21.09
CA GLU A 142 0.09 1.96 22.12
C GLU A 142 -0.18 0.45 22.18
N ASN A 143 -1.46 0.07 22.17
CA ASN A 143 -1.89 -1.32 22.30
C ASN A 143 -1.89 -2.10 20.97
N GLY A 144 -1.96 -1.39 19.84
CA GLY A 144 -2.11 -1.97 18.51
C GLY A 144 -3.58 -2.07 18.09
N PHE A 145 -3.80 -2.08 16.77
CA PHE A 145 -5.13 -2.15 16.16
C PHE A 145 -5.04 -2.75 14.76
N GLY A 146 -6.22 -3.08 14.21
CA GLY A 146 -6.36 -3.63 12.88
C GLY A 146 -6.61 -5.13 12.86
N ASN A 147 -6.35 -5.74 11.72
CA ASN A 147 -6.76 -7.10 11.43
C ASN A 147 -5.61 -8.10 11.55
N PHE A 148 -5.55 -8.76 12.70
CA PHE A 148 -4.59 -9.83 13.02
C PHE A 148 -5.08 -11.24 12.68
N VAL A 149 -6.12 -11.34 11.83
CA VAL A 149 -6.74 -12.63 11.47
C VAL A 149 -6.55 -12.88 9.97
N GLN A 150 -6.84 -11.87 9.15
CA GLN A 150 -6.70 -11.96 7.70
C GLN A 150 -5.23 -11.91 7.28
N LYS A 151 -4.87 -12.74 6.31
CA LYS A 151 -3.50 -12.85 5.82
C LYS A 151 -2.99 -11.54 5.24
N ASN A 152 -3.88 -10.77 4.61
CA ASN A 152 -3.61 -9.45 4.04
C ASN A 152 -4.22 -8.30 4.87
N GLY A 153 -4.59 -8.57 6.12
CA GLY A 153 -5.17 -7.55 7.00
C GLY A 153 -4.21 -6.39 7.25
N GLU A 154 -4.72 -5.16 7.21
CA GLU A 154 -3.99 -3.97 7.64
C GLU A 154 -3.97 -3.89 9.17
N TYR A 155 -2.82 -3.58 9.75
CA TYR A 155 -2.69 -3.46 11.19
C TYR A 155 -1.46 -2.65 11.61
N TRP A 156 -1.49 -2.20 12.86
CA TRP A 156 -0.36 -1.67 13.61
C TRP A 156 -0.15 -2.54 14.86
N LEU A 157 1.05 -3.10 15.04
CA LEU A 157 1.32 -4.07 16.11
C LEU A 157 1.18 -3.47 17.53
N GLY A 158 1.33 -2.16 17.66
CA GLY A 158 1.29 -1.46 18.95
C GLY A 158 2.68 -1.01 19.41
N ASN A 159 2.78 0.24 19.84
CA ASN A 159 4.05 0.86 20.25
C ASN A 159 4.67 0.15 21.47
N ARG A 160 3.84 -0.35 22.39
CA ARG A 160 4.32 -1.13 23.53
C ARG A 160 5.00 -2.42 23.08
N ASN A 161 4.41 -3.14 22.13
CA ASN A 161 4.97 -4.37 21.58
C ASN A 161 6.25 -4.07 20.78
N LEU A 162 6.26 -2.99 19.99
CA LEU A 162 7.45 -2.51 19.28
C LEU A 162 8.62 -2.21 20.22
N HIS A 163 8.35 -1.50 21.32
CA HIS A 163 9.37 -1.19 22.32
C HIS A 163 10.00 -2.47 22.89
N VAL A 164 9.18 -3.41 23.36
CA VAL A 164 9.68 -4.64 23.97
C VAL A 164 10.43 -5.51 22.95
N LEU A 165 9.94 -5.60 21.71
CA LEU A 165 10.62 -6.32 20.62
C LEU A 165 11.98 -5.72 20.30
N THR A 166 12.05 -4.40 20.10
CA THR A 166 13.26 -3.75 19.60
C THR A 166 14.32 -3.48 20.67
N THR A 167 13.99 -3.69 21.94
CA THR A 167 14.92 -3.53 23.08
C THR A 167 15.49 -4.85 23.60
N GLN A 168 15.01 -6.00 23.11
CA GLN A 168 15.56 -7.30 23.49
C GLN A 168 16.86 -7.66 22.76
N GLY A 169 17.23 -6.89 21.72
CA GLY A 169 18.43 -7.07 20.92
C GLY A 169 18.58 -5.94 19.89
N ASP A 170 19.50 -6.09 18.94
CA ASP A 170 19.63 -5.15 17.83
C ASP A 170 18.86 -5.66 16.61
N TYR A 171 17.88 -4.88 16.14
CA TYR A 171 16.99 -5.25 15.04
C TYR A 171 17.23 -4.41 13.79
N THR A 172 17.08 -5.04 12.63
CA THR A 172 16.98 -4.38 11.34
C THR A 172 15.51 -4.21 11.01
N LEU A 173 15.11 -2.98 10.70
CA LEU A 173 13.83 -2.68 10.06
C LEU A 173 13.97 -2.83 8.55
N LYS A 174 13.04 -3.55 7.91
CA LYS A 174 12.83 -3.53 6.47
C LYS A 174 11.43 -3.00 6.18
N ILE A 175 11.34 -2.11 5.19
CA ILE A 175 10.10 -1.53 4.70
C ILE A 175 9.99 -1.90 3.23
N ASP A 176 9.03 -2.76 2.90
CA ASP A 176 8.70 -3.10 1.52
C ASP A 176 7.56 -2.18 1.04
N LEU A 177 7.76 -1.53 -0.11
CA LEU A 177 6.88 -0.50 -0.67
C LEU A 177 6.45 -0.89 -2.09
N ALA A 178 5.17 -0.72 -2.41
CA ALA A 178 4.66 -0.87 -3.77
C ALA A 178 3.78 0.31 -4.19
N ASP A 179 3.85 0.66 -5.48
CA ASP A 179 3.02 1.69 -6.09
C ASP A 179 1.88 1.09 -6.92
N PHE A 180 1.02 1.95 -7.47
CA PHE A 180 -0.10 1.52 -8.32
C PHE A 180 0.32 1.10 -9.73
N GLU A 181 1.59 1.33 -10.10
CA GLU A 181 2.19 0.96 -11.39
C GLU A 181 2.93 -0.39 -11.33
N LYS A 182 2.78 -1.13 -10.22
CA LYS A 182 3.40 -2.45 -9.97
C LYS A 182 4.92 -2.41 -9.79
N ASN A 183 5.49 -1.24 -9.49
CA ASN A 183 6.88 -1.13 -9.09
C ASN A 183 7.00 -1.41 -7.59
N ASN A 184 8.09 -2.07 -7.21
CA ASN A 184 8.42 -2.34 -5.81
C ASN A 184 9.77 -1.74 -5.46
N ARG A 185 9.87 -1.16 -4.27
CA ARG A 185 11.12 -0.69 -3.67
C ARG A 185 11.19 -1.10 -2.21
N TYR A 186 12.37 -1.03 -1.63
CA TYR A 186 12.53 -1.28 -0.20
C TYR A 186 13.50 -0.31 0.45
N ALA A 187 13.34 -0.11 1.75
CA ALA A 187 14.28 0.58 2.63
C ALA A 187 14.62 -0.33 3.81
N GLN A 188 15.87 -0.32 4.24
CA GLN A 188 16.35 -1.06 5.41
C GLN A 188 17.14 -0.13 6.32
N TYR A 189 16.92 -0.29 7.63
CA TYR A 189 17.60 0.47 8.68
C TYR A 189 18.09 -0.50 9.75
N LYS A 190 19.41 -0.57 9.94
CA LYS A 190 19.98 -1.30 11.09
C LYS A 190 19.67 -0.58 12.40
N ASN A 191 19.77 -1.29 13.52
CA ASN A 191 19.65 -0.72 14.87
C ASN A 191 18.33 0.05 15.07
N PHE A 192 17.24 -0.45 14.47
CA PHE A 192 15.90 0.09 14.66
C PHE A 192 15.46 -0.15 16.11
N LYS A 193 15.15 0.93 16.83
CA LYS A 193 14.66 0.88 18.21
C LYS A 193 13.53 1.87 18.43
N VAL A 194 12.58 1.47 19.26
CA VAL A 194 11.47 2.31 19.72
C VAL A 194 11.60 2.48 21.22
N GLY A 195 11.62 3.72 21.70
CA GLY A 195 11.68 4.05 23.13
C GLY A 195 10.48 3.57 23.93
N ASP A 196 10.51 3.75 25.24
CA ASP A 196 9.37 3.44 26.12
C ASP A 196 8.32 4.56 26.09
N GLU A 197 7.20 4.36 26.80
CA GLU A 197 6.13 5.36 26.88
C GLU A 197 6.60 6.69 27.52
N LYS A 198 7.56 6.62 28.47
CA LYS A 198 8.11 7.80 29.15
C LYS A 198 8.88 8.70 28.19
N ASN A 199 9.52 8.10 27.19
CA ASN A 199 10.17 8.79 26.08
C ASN A 199 9.24 9.00 24.88
N SER A 200 7.92 8.80 25.05
CA SER A 200 6.91 8.91 23.99
C SER A 200 7.24 8.06 22.76
N TYR A 201 7.74 6.83 22.97
CA TYR A 201 8.06 5.86 21.92
C TYR A 201 8.98 6.42 20.82
N ASP A 202 10.01 7.17 21.18
CA ASP A 202 10.91 7.83 20.23
C ASP A 202 11.62 6.85 19.27
N LEU A 203 11.73 7.25 18.00
CA LEU A 203 12.31 6.42 16.95
C LEU A 203 13.82 6.56 16.89
N HIS A 204 14.52 5.43 16.89
CA HIS A 204 15.93 5.36 16.56
C HIS A 204 16.14 4.47 15.34
N ILE A 205 16.83 5.00 14.33
CA ILE A 205 17.28 4.29 13.14
C ILE A 205 18.80 4.44 12.99
N GLY A 206 19.44 3.38 12.49
CA GLY A 206 20.86 3.35 12.16
C GLY A 206 21.11 3.42 10.67
N GLU A 207 22.10 2.65 10.19
CA GLU A 207 22.55 2.66 8.81
C GLU A 207 21.43 2.30 7.82
N TYR A 208 21.23 3.17 6.83
CA TYR A 208 20.29 2.96 5.73
C TYR A 208 20.90 2.11 4.62
N SER A 209 20.07 1.25 4.02
CA SER A 209 20.31 0.65 2.71
C SER A 209 18.99 0.42 1.96
N GLY A 210 19.02 0.28 0.64
CA GLY A 210 17.85 -0.05 -0.17
C GLY A 210 17.63 0.86 -1.37
N THR A 211 16.55 0.61 -2.09
CA THR A 211 16.25 1.23 -3.39
C THR A 211 15.21 2.35 -3.31
N ALA A 212 14.53 2.51 -2.17
CA ALA A 212 13.46 3.51 -1.99
C ALA A 212 13.97 4.94 -1.73
N GLY A 213 15.26 5.10 -1.37
CA GLY A 213 15.83 6.33 -0.84
C GLY A 213 15.50 6.50 0.66
N ASP A 214 16.33 7.28 1.35
CA ASP A 214 16.30 7.43 2.81
C ASP A 214 15.31 8.52 3.26
N SER A 215 14.01 8.22 3.21
CA SER A 215 12.96 9.16 3.65
C SER A 215 12.77 9.21 5.17
N LEU A 216 13.28 8.25 5.96
CA LEU A 216 13.15 8.36 7.42
C LEU A 216 14.23 9.26 8.02
N ALA A 217 15.49 9.15 7.59
CA ALA A 217 16.53 10.02 8.13
C ALA A 217 16.54 11.41 7.47
N GLY A 218 15.97 11.56 6.28
CA GLY A 218 15.89 12.85 5.59
C GLY A 218 17.23 13.32 4.99
N ASN A 219 18.21 12.42 4.87
CA ASN A 219 19.59 12.75 4.47
C ASN A 219 19.75 13.18 3.00
N PHE A 220 18.68 13.10 2.21
CA PHE A 220 18.70 13.48 0.79
C PHE A 220 18.69 14.99 0.57
N HIS A 221 18.33 15.79 1.58
CA HIS A 221 18.38 17.25 1.50
C HIS A 221 18.62 17.88 2.89
N PRO A 222 19.64 18.74 3.07
CA PRO A 222 20.00 19.29 4.40
C PRO A 222 18.85 20.01 5.11
N GLU A 223 18.01 20.73 4.35
CA GLU A 223 16.84 21.40 4.92
C GLU A 223 15.80 20.38 5.42
N VAL A 224 15.55 19.31 4.65
CA VAL A 224 14.57 18.28 5.01
C VAL A 224 15.03 17.49 6.23
N GLN A 225 16.33 17.30 6.42
CA GLN A 225 16.85 16.67 7.62
C GLN A 225 16.42 17.41 8.90
N TRP A 226 16.33 18.75 8.87
CA TRP A 226 15.95 19.53 10.05
C TRP A 226 14.44 19.42 10.37
N TRP A 227 13.56 19.51 9.36
CA TRP A 227 12.12 19.56 9.59
C TRP A 227 11.39 18.23 9.37
N GLY A 228 11.88 17.37 8.49
CA GLY A 228 11.20 16.14 8.05
C GLY A 228 11.84 14.85 8.54
N SER A 229 13.06 14.88 9.08
CA SER A 229 13.72 13.68 9.63
C SER A 229 12.93 13.11 10.81
N HIS A 230 12.80 11.79 10.81
CA HIS A 230 12.12 11.01 11.84
C HIS A 230 13.09 10.49 12.91
N GLN A 231 14.40 10.68 12.73
CA GLN A 231 15.41 10.23 13.68
C GLN A 231 15.25 10.95 15.03
N ARG A 232 15.11 10.17 16.11
CA ARG A 232 14.84 10.62 17.49
C ARG A 232 13.54 11.39 17.68
N MET A 233 12.64 11.32 16.72
CA MET A 233 11.33 11.95 16.86
C MET A 233 10.44 11.12 17.77
N LYS A 234 9.68 11.80 18.60
CA LYS A 234 8.68 11.20 19.47
C LYS A 234 7.46 10.83 18.65
N PHE A 235 6.75 9.79 19.08
CA PHE A 235 5.49 9.43 18.47
C PHE A 235 4.42 10.47 18.85
N SER A 236 3.56 10.84 17.90
CA SER A 236 2.43 11.75 18.13
C SER A 236 1.15 11.13 17.56
N THR A 237 0.04 11.43 18.21
CA THR A 237 -1.33 11.13 17.75
C THR A 237 -2.17 12.40 17.84
N TRP A 238 -3.36 12.40 17.24
CA TRP A 238 -4.22 13.59 17.22
C TRP A 238 -4.64 14.09 18.62
N ASP A 239 -4.58 13.22 19.64
CA ASP A 239 -4.87 13.51 21.05
C ASP A 239 -3.62 13.68 21.93
N ARG A 240 -2.41 13.40 21.41
CA ARG A 240 -1.15 13.56 22.15
C ARG A 240 -0.05 14.06 21.22
N ASP A 241 0.19 15.36 21.31
CA ASP A 241 1.19 16.07 20.52
C ASP A 241 2.57 16.00 21.17
N ASN A 242 3.54 15.43 20.45
CA ASN A 242 4.95 15.43 20.81
C ASN A 242 5.84 15.88 19.63
N ASP A 243 5.26 16.50 18.61
CA ASP A 243 5.99 16.91 17.41
C ASP A 243 6.68 18.28 17.60
N ASN A 244 7.47 18.73 16.62
CA ASN A 244 8.25 19.98 16.70
C ASN A 244 7.60 21.11 15.88
N TYR A 245 6.32 21.00 15.58
CA TYR A 245 5.53 21.98 14.87
C TYR A 245 4.68 22.82 15.84
N GLU A 246 4.21 24.00 15.40
CA GLU A 246 3.33 24.85 16.21
C GLU A 246 1.87 24.35 16.19
N GLY A 247 1.49 23.64 15.12
CA GLY A 247 0.25 22.89 15.02
C GLY A 247 0.44 21.46 15.51
N ASN A 248 -0.41 20.55 15.04
CA ASN A 248 -0.34 19.14 15.38
C ASN A 248 -0.38 18.33 14.08
N CYS A 249 0.77 17.80 13.67
CA CYS A 249 0.89 17.09 12.41
C CYS A 249 0.03 15.82 12.39
N ALA A 250 -0.06 15.10 13.50
CA ALA A 250 -0.90 13.91 13.61
C ALA A 250 -2.40 14.21 13.38
N LYS A 251 -2.86 15.40 13.78
CA LYS A 251 -4.23 15.87 13.57
C LYS A 251 -4.46 16.37 12.14
N GLU A 252 -3.45 16.98 11.52
CA GLU A 252 -3.52 17.45 10.15
C GLU A 252 -3.46 16.28 9.14
N ASP A 253 -2.57 15.32 9.40
CA ASP A 253 -2.32 14.17 8.51
C ASP A 253 -3.14 12.92 8.85
N LEU A 254 -3.99 13.02 9.88
CA LEU A 254 -4.97 11.99 10.26
C LEU A 254 -4.33 10.62 10.52
N SER A 255 -3.16 10.60 11.17
CA SER A 255 -2.46 9.38 11.53
C SER A 255 -1.58 9.57 12.76
N GLY A 256 -1.21 8.47 13.42
CA GLY A 256 -0.15 8.47 14.42
C GLY A 256 1.19 8.12 13.80
N TRP A 257 2.23 8.89 14.10
CA TRP A 257 3.56 8.69 13.54
C TRP A 257 4.66 9.39 14.36
N TRP A 258 5.93 9.13 14.02
CA TRP A 258 7.07 9.87 14.54
C TRP A 258 7.23 11.20 13.79
N PHE A 259 6.30 12.12 13.99
CA PHE A 259 6.32 13.43 13.34
C PHE A 259 7.40 14.35 13.93
N ASN A 260 7.98 15.18 13.07
CA ASN A 260 8.89 16.27 13.43
C ASN A 260 8.20 17.62 13.22
N ARG A 261 8.64 18.44 12.27
CA ARG A 261 7.82 19.48 11.65
C ARG A 261 7.04 18.84 10.50
N CYS A 262 6.22 17.88 10.90
CA CYS A 262 5.50 16.88 10.11
C CYS A 262 6.42 15.79 9.56
N HIS A 263 6.64 15.64 8.25
CA HIS A 263 7.29 14.43 7.77
C HIS A 263 7.97 14.51 6.39
N SER A 264 9.01 13.69 6.20
CA SER A 264 9.43 13.24 4.86
C SER A 264 8.87 11.87 4.47
N ALA A 265 8.31 11.11 5.40
CA ALA A 265 7.54 9.90 5.14
C ALA A 265 6.41 9.73 6.14
N ASN A 266 5.24 9.27 5.68
CA ASN A 266 4.09 8.96 6.53
C ASN A 266 3.46 7.66 6.06
N LEU A 267 3.86 6.53 6.66
CA LEU A 267 3.36 5.21 6.26
C LEU A 267 1.99 4.88 6.88
N ASN A 268 1.56 5.68 7.85
CA ASN A 268 0.29 5.54 8.55
C ASN A 268 -0.78 6.50 8.02
N GLY A 269 -0.47 7.33 7.02
CA GLY A 269 -1.40 8.30 6.45
C GLY A 269 -2.64 7.67 5.81
N LEU A 270 -3.55 8.54 5.39
CA LEU A 270 -4.78 8.19 4.70
C LEU A 270 -4.49 7.45 3.39
N TYR A 271 -5.25 6.37 3.15
CA TYR A 271 -5.05 5.56 1.96
C TYR A 271 -5.66 6.26 0.74
N HIS A 272 -4.81 6.73 -0.20
CA HIS A 272 -5.23 7.20 -1.51
C HIS A 272 -4.71 6.28 -2.63
N SER A 273 -5.39 6.31 -3.77
CA SER A 273 -5.06 5.46 -4.93
C SER A 273 -4.08 6.14 -5.89
N GLY A 274 -2.83 6.33 -5.45
CA GLY A 274 -1.77 6.94 -6.25
C GLY A 274 -1.70 8.47 -6.08
N PRO A 275 -1.57 9.26 -7.15
CA PRO A 275 -1.57 10.72 -7.07
C PRO A 275 -2.87 11.23 -6.44
N TYR A 276 -2.77 12.17 -5.50
CA TYR A 276 -3.93 12.68 -4.78
C TYR A 276 -3.88 14.19 -4.55
N THR A 277 -5.01 14.76 -4.17
CA THR A 277 -5.15 16.16 -3.77
C THR A 277 -5.94 16.21 -2.48
N ALA A 278 -5.36 16.84 -1.47
CA ALA A 278 -5.93 17.01 -0.15
C ALA A 278 -5.49 18.35 0.45
N LYS A 279 -5.96 18.67 1.66
CA LYS A 279 -5.57 19.91 2.35
C LYS A 279 -4.10 19.88 2.77
N THR A 280 -3.63 18.72 3.21
CA THR A 280 -2.23 18.43 3.53
C THR A 280 -1.81 17.17 2.77
N ASP A 281 -0.52 16.86 2.80
CA ASP A 281 0.10 15.67 2.23
C ASP A 281 -0.11 14.42 3.11
N ASN A 282 -1.35 14.22 3.56
CA ASN A 282 -1.76 13.21 4.53
C ASN A 282 -1.83 11.76 4.02
N GLY A 283 -1.19 11.44 2.89
CA GLY A 283 -1.26 10.13 2.25
C GLY A 283 -0.25 9.13 2.82
N ILE A 284 -0.20 7.92 2.23
CA ILE A 284 0.85 6.95 2.51
C ILE A 284 2.11 7.35 1.72
N VAL A 285 2.96 8.20 2.30
CA VAL A 285 4.01 8.92 1.60
C VAL A 285 5.41 8.34 1.87
N TRP A 286 6.21 8.26 0.81
CA TRP A 286 7.66 8.06 0.86
C TRP A 286 8.36 9.04 -0.09
N HIS A 287 8.79 10.20 0.43
CA HIS A 287 9.17 11.35 -0.38
C HIS A 287 10.25 11.05 -1.43
N THR A 288 11.32 10.33 -1.06
CA THR A 288 12.45 10.06 -1.96
C THR A 288 12.09 9.20 -3.18
N TRP A 289 10.87 8.65 -3.22
CA TRP A 289 10.40 7.89 -4.36
C TRP A 289 9.38 8.67 -5.21
N HIS A 290 8.25 9.09 -4.63
CA HIS A 290 7.15 9.71 -5.38
C HIS A 290 6.79 11.13 -4.94
N GLY A 291 7.57 11.71 -4.02
CA GLY A 291 7.24 13.00 -3.40
C GLY A 291 6.05 12.89 -2.42
N TRP A 292 5.55 14.04 -1.99
CA TRP A 292 4.48 14.13 -0.98
C TRP A 292 3.07 13.89 -1.52
N TRP A 293 2.81 14.11 -2.82
CA TRP A 293 1.45 14.08 -3.39
C TRP A 293 1.10 12.76 -4.09
N TYR A 294 1.74 11.68 -3.65
CA TYR A 294 1.48 10.32 -4.12
C TYR A 294 1.36 9.38 -2.92
N SER A 295 0.22 8.69 -2.82
CA SER A 295 0.00 7.65 -1.81
C SER A 295 0.35 6.29 -2.39
N LEU A 296 1.20 5.57 -1.67
CA LEU A 296 1.60 4.20 -2.01
C LEU A 296 0.42 3.23 -1.94
N LYS A 297 0.51 2.16 -2.73
CA LYS A 297 -0.49 1.09 -2.77
C LYS A 297 -0.33 0.14 -1.59
N SER A 298 0.90 -0.24 -1.27
CA SER A 298 1.14 -1.13 -0.14
C SER A 298 2.44 -0.83 0.56
N VAL A 299 2.43 -1.06 1.86
CA VAL A 299 3.57 -0.91 2.76
C VAL A 299 3.57 -2.09 3.71
N VAL A 300 4.74 -2.69 3.90
CA VAL A 300 4.97 -3.68 4.97
C VAL A 300 6.22 -3.27 5.73
N MET A 301 6.06 -2.90 7.01
CA MET A 301 7.18 -2.72 7.92
C MET A 301 7.39 -4.02 8.69
N LYS A 302 8.61 -4.54 8.68
CA LYS A 302 8.97 -5.78 9.36
C LYS A 302 10.38 -5.72 9.96
N ILE A 303 10.58 -6.42 11.07
CA ILE A 303 11.85 -6.41 11.81
C ILE A 303 12.43 -7.81 11.95
N ARG A 304 13.75 -7.90 12.05
CA ARG A 304 14.49 -9.15 12.29
C ARG A 304 15.80 -8.83 13.01
N PRO A 305 16.34 -9.71 13.88
CA PRO A 305 17.64 -9.48 14.50
C PRO A 305 18.73 -9.20 13.46
N ASN A 306 19.62 -8.25 13.77
CA ASN A 306 20.69 -7.80 12.87
C ASN A 306 21.66 -8.93 12.48
N ASP A 307 21.94 -9.82 13.43
CA ASP A 307 22.87 -10.94 13.33
C ASP A 307 22.19 -12.24 12.90
N PHE A 308 20.93 -12.16 12.45
CA PHE A 308 20.18 -13.33 12.03
C PHE A 308 20.88 -14.09 10.90
N ILE A 309 21.21 -15.35 11.18
CA ILE A 309 21.70 -16.32 10.20
C ILE A 309 20.66 -17.45 10.13
N PRO A 310 20.07 -17.71 8.95
CA PRO A 310 19.17 -18.85 8.75
C PRO A 310 19.84 -20.17 9.09
N ASN A 311 19.21 -20.98 9.95
CA ASN A 311 19.55 -22.39 10.05
C ASN A 311 19.12 -23.10 8.76
N ILE A 312 20.12 -23.43 7.92
CA ILE A 312 19.96 -24.29 6.73
C ILE A 312 20.19 -25.72 7.21
N VAL A 313 19.16 -26.34 7.80
CA VAL A 313 19.18 -27.76 8.16
C VAL A 313 18.37 -28.55 7.14
#